data_AF-A0A450WBM4-F1
#
_entry.id   AF-A0A450WBM4-F1
#
_cell.length_a   1.000
_cell.length_b   1.000
_cell.length_c   1.000
_cell.angle_alpha   90.00
_cell.angle_beta   90.00
_cell.angle_gamma   90.00
#
_symmetry.space_group_name_H-M   'P 1'
#
loop_
_entity.id
_entity.type
_entity.pdbx_description
1 polymer ?
#
loop_
_entity_poly.entity_id
_entity_poly.type
_entity_poly.pdbx_seq_one_letter_code
_entity_poly.pdbx_strand_id
1 'polypeptide(L)'
;MSIKYTSELIEEERQKQIPLAKAIEARFSDGVVIYGAGFVGTWAKDYLDSIGAKVLKFIDRDERKHGTQDNGIPIVGPSPQEFRDVPAMFIAARHAIRSVMDIIAPYDFTAISFDGYFVLRNYDRLIRIREEYLFDPRSAEVFNALMMSMLTGDISPCREMMEKDMYFCLPEFSGNFEETFVDAGAFVGDTLERFLWENLGTFRHIHAFEPGYKQFQALEHRMERLATEWGIEPGSVSLVRAGLADVTGHMACIHLDEAPLRRELPSMNLSAITEREDRESVPVVTLDDYLDGRSVNFLKVDVEGMELAFLRGAEKTIRAFRPKMALCVYHYPSHLYEVAEFVQTLVPEYKFSLRLHAPTLYDFVLYCYL
;
A
#
# COMPACT_ATOMS: atom_id res chain seq x y z
N MET A 1 -28.07 3.06 -10.90
CA MET A 1 -27.48 4.22 -10.20
C MET A 1 -26.78 5.09 -11.24
N SER A 2 -26.82 6.41 -11.09
CA SER A 2 -26.01 7.31 -11.94
C SER A 2 -24.55 7.18 -11.51
N ILE A 3 -23.64 6.94 -12.46
CA ILE A 3 -22.19 6.98 -12.20
C ILE A 3 -21.83 8.43 -11.82
N LYS A 4 -21.17 8.62 -10.68
CA LYS A 4 -20.80 9.95 -10.18
C LYS A 4 -19.41 10.38 -10.65
N TYR A 5 -18.48 9.44 -10.73
CA TYR A 5 -17.08 9.68 -11.12
C TYR A 5 -16.81 9.10 -12.51
N THR A 6 -17.01 9.93 -13.54
CA THR A 6 -16.89 9.52 -14.95
C THR A 6 -15.49 9.77 -15.51
N SER A 7 -15.15 9.12 -16.63
CA SER A 7 -13.87 9.36 -17.32
C SER A 7 -13.70 10.83 -17.73
N GLU A 8 -14.79 11.47 -18.17
CA GLU A 8 -14.82 12.86 -18.61
C GLU A 8 -14.44 13.80 -17.47
N LEU A 9 -14.94 13.56 -16.25
CA LEU A 9 -14.59 14.37 -15.08
C LEU A 9 -13.10 14.25 -14.73
N ILE A 10 -12.53 13.05 -14.85
CA ILE A 10 -11.08 12.86 -14.63
C ILE A 10 -10.29 13.57 -15.71
N GLU A 11 -10.72 13.50 -16.96
CA GLU A 11 -10.04 14.16 -18.07
C GLU A 11 -10.08 15.68 -17.94
N GLU A 12 -11.23 16.25 -17.58
CA GLU A 12 -11.37 17.68 -17.32
C GLU A 12 -10.44 18.15 -16.20
N GLU A 13 -10.35 17.40 -15.10
CA GLU A 13 -9.46 17.74 -13.99
C GLU A 13 -7.98 17.59 -14.36
N ARG A 14 -7.64 16.54 -15.11
CA ARG A 14 -6.30 16.32 -15.66
C ARG A 14 -5.85 17.52 -16.51
N GLN A 15 -6.68 17.96 -17.45
CA GLN A 15 -6.35 19.08 -18.34
C GLN A 15 -6.07 20.38 -17.59
N LYS A 16 -6.77 20.64 -16.48
CA LYS A 16 -6.51 21.82 -15.63
C LYS A 16 -5.13 21.79 -14.98
N GLN A 17 -4.62 20.60 -14.64
CA GLN A 17 -3.38 20.46 -13.87
C GLN A 17 -2.13 20.18 -14.72
N ILE A 18 -2.27 19.76 -15.99
CA ILE A 18 -1.14 19.56 -16.92
C ILE A 18 -0.18 20.76 -16.98
N PRO A 19 -0.64 22.04 -17.07
CA PRO A 19 0.26 23.18 -17.07
C PRO A 19 1.12 23.27 -15.80
N LEU A 20 0.55 22.93 -14.65
CA LEU A 20 1.26 22.93 -13.36
C LEU A 20 2.33 21.84 -13.31
N ALA A 21 2.03 20.63 -13.81
CA ALA A 21 3.02 19.57 -13.94
C ALA A 21 4.18 19.97 -14.87
N LYS A 22 3.90 20.60 -16.02
CA LYS A 22 4.97 21.10 -16.91
C LYS A 22 5.82 22.18 -16.25
N ALA A 23 5.20 23.07 -15.47
CA ALA A 23 5.91 24.12 -14.74
C ALA A 23 6.85 23.52 -13.67
N ILE A 24 6.42 22.47 -12.96
CA ILE A 24 7.26 21.82 -11.96
C ILE A 24 8.39 20.99 -12.60
N GLU A 25 8.14 20.32 -13.71
CA GLU A 25 9.15 19.57 -14.48
C GLU A 25 10.26 20.48 -15.00
N ALA A 26 9.92 21.71 -15.41
CA ALA A 26 10.90 22.72 -15.83
C ALA A 26 11.89 23.12 -14.72
N ARG A 27 11.59 22.80 -13.45
CA ARG A 27 12.45 23.08 -12.28
C ARG A 27 13.32 21.89 -11.85
N PHE A 28 13.24 20.75 -12.53
CA PHE A 28 13.95 19.54 -12.13
C PHE A 28 15.47 19.72 -12.03
N SER A 29 16.07 20.50 -12.93
CA SER A 29 17.50 20.81 -12.88
C SER A 29 17.88 21.76 -11.74
N ASP A 30 16.98 22.69 -11.39
CA ASP A 30 17.16 23.66 -10.30
C ASP A 30 17.04 22.96 -8.92
N GLY A 31 16.27 21.87 -8.89
CA GLY A 31 16.03 21.01 -7.74
C GLY A 31 14.63 21.16 -7.17
N VAL A 32 14.15 20.13 -6.49
CA VAL A 32 12.81 20.06 -5.92
C VAL A 32 12.85 19.73 -4.44
N VAL A 33 11.85 20.21 -3.70
CA VAL A 33 11.66 19.93 -2.28
C VAL A 33 10.45 19.01 -2.11
N ILE A 34 10.51 18.08 -1.17
CA ILE A 34 9.37 17.22 -0.84
C ILE A 34 8.84 17.59 0.54
N TYR A 35 7.56 17.92 0.65
CA TYR A 35 6.87 18.10 1.92
C TYR A 35 6.28 16.77 2.38
N GLY A 36 6.79 16.24 3.48
CA GLY A 36 6.49 14.94 4.07
C GLY A 36 7.63 13.95 3.85
N ALA A 37 8.34 13.59 4.91
CA ALA A 37 9.39 12.56 4.95
C ALA A 37 8.83 11.23 5.51
N GLY A 38 7.57 10.92 5.18
CA GLY A 38 6.94 9.63 5.50
C GLY A 38 7.13 8.63 4.37
N PHE A 39 6.47 7.48 4.50
CA PHE A 39 6.54 6.35 3.57
C PHE A 39 6.37 6.74 2.09
N VAL A 40 5.32 7.50 1.76
CA VAL A 40 5.09 7.98 0.39
C VAL A 40 6.13 9.01 -0.03
N GLY A 41 6.63 9.84 0.89
CA GLY A 41 7.61 10.88 0.60
C GLY A 41 9.00 10.32 0.26
N THR A 42 9.47 9.34 1.04
CA THR A 42 10.74 8.65 0.76
C THR A 42 10.66 7.88 -0.56
N TRP A 43 9.54 7.22 -0.84
CA TRP A 43 9.30 6.60 -2.14
C TRP A 43 9.22 7.63 -3.29
N ALA A 44 8.56 8.76 -3.06
CA ALA A 44 8.45 9.85 -4.03
C ALA A 44 9.82 10.37 -4.43
N LYS A 45 10.77 10.45 -3.49
CA LYS A 45 12.15 10.85 -3.78
C LYS A 45 12.77 9.91 -4.83
N ASP A 46 12.71 8.60 -4.64
CA ASP A 46 13.33 7.65 -5.58
C ASP A 46 12.63 7.67 -6.94
N TYR A 47 11.30 7.81 -6.95
CA TYR A 47 10.55 8.01 -8.19
C TYR A 47 10.96 9.29 -8.92
N LEU A 48 11.08 10.42 -8.21
CA LEU A 48 11.47 11.71 -8.76
C LEU A 48 12.91 11.70 -9.30
N ASP A 49 13.84 11.07 -8.58
CA ASP A 49 15.21 10.85 -9.03
C ASP A 49 15.24 10.04 -10.34
N SER A 50 14.42 8.98 -10.44
CA SER A 50 14.35 8.11 -11.63
C SER A 50 13.88 8.85 -12.90
N ILE A 51 13.16 9.96 -12.74
CA ILE A 51 12.68 10.80 -13.84
C ILE A 51 13.48 12.09 -14.01
N GLY A 52 14.63 12.20 -13.33
CA GLY A 52 15.61 13.27 -13.53
C GLY A 52 15.41 14.52 -12.66
N ALA A 53 14.55 14.47 -11.65
CA ALA A 53 14.46 15.56 -10.67
C ALA A 53 15.56 15.42 -9.61
N LYS A 54 16.16 16.53 -9.21
CA LYS A 54 17.12 16.55 -8.09
C LYS A 54 16.40 16.90 -6.79
N VAL A 55 16.21 15.94 -5.89
CA VAL A 55 15.62 16.24 -4.57
C VAL A 55 16.64 16.92 -3.65
N LEU A 56 16.28 18.07 -3.10
CA LEU A 56 17.18 18.91 -2.29
C LEU A 56 17.07 18.63 -0.78
N LYS A 57 15.84 18.49 -0.30
CA LYS A 57 15.51 18.28 1.12
C LYS A 57 14.08 17.79 1.28
N PHE A 58 13.81 17.20 2.42
CA PHE A 58 12.45 17.00 2.91
C PHE A 58 12.06 18.06 3.93
N ILE A 59 10.81 18.50 3.91
CA ILE A 59 10.20 19.30 4.99
C ILE A 59 9.14 18.44 5.67
N ASP A 60 9.28 18.15 6.96
CA ASP A 60 8.32 17.34 7.72
C ASP A 60 7.90 18.05 9.01
N ARG A 61 6.66 17.88 9.45
CA ARG A 61 6.16 18.47 10.71
C ARG A 61 6.63 17.69 11.94
N ASP A 62 7.02 16.43 11.77
CA ASP A 62 7.50 15.60 12.87
C ASP A 62 8.88 16.06 13.34
N GLU A 63 8.92 16.74 14.48
CA GLU A 63 10.14 17.29 15.09
C GLU A 63 11.23 16.24 15.33
N ARG A 64 10.84 14.97 15.48
CA ARG A 64 11.79 13.88 15.75
C ARG A 64 12.63 13.51 14.53
N LYS A 65 12.18 13.88 13.33
CA LYS A 65 12.94 13.71 12.08
C LYS A 65 13.83 14.90 11.77
N HIS A 66 13.70 16.03 12.48
CA HIS A 66 14.44 17.23 12.13
C HIS A 66 15.93 17.04 12.41
N GLY A 67 16.77 17.45 11.47
CA GLY A 67 18.22 17.30 11.57
C GLY A 67 18.73 15.90 11.24
N THR A 68 17.84 14.95 10.93
CA THR A 68 18.23 13.65 10.36
C THR A 68 18.25 13.71 8.83
N GLN A 69 18.56 12.58 8.19
CA GLN A 69 18.60 12.46 6.74
C GLN A 69 17.98 11.12 6.31
N ASP A 70 17.35 11.09 5.14
CA ASP A 70 16.93 9.85 4.47
C ASP A 70 17.68 9.76 3.14
N ASN A 71 18.43 8.67 2.92
CA ASN A 71 19.26 8.46 1.73
C ASN A 71 20.18 9.66 1.38
N GLY A 72 20.72 10.33 2.40
CA GLY A 72 21.58 11.51 2.25
C GLY A 72 20.83 12.83 1.98
N ILE A 73 19.49 12.80 1.93
CA ILE A 73 18.65 13.99 1.79
C ILE A 73 18.25 14.51 3.18
N PRO A 74 18.55 15.77 3.51
CA PRO A 74 18.26 16.31 4.84
C PRO A 74 16.77 16.47 5.09
N ILE A 75 16.34 16.20 6.32
CA ILE A 75 14.98 16.43 6.81
C ILE A 75 14.96 17.64 7.74
N VAL A 76 14.16 18.64 7.39
CA VAL A 76 14.04 19.90 8.14
C VAL A 76 12.59 20.17 8.56
N GLY A 77 12.42 21.03 9.56
CA GLY A 77 11.10 21.49 9.98
C GLY A 77 10.52 22.60 9.09
N PRO A 78 9.19 22.74 9.02
CA PRO A 78 8.56 23.82 8.27
C PRO A 78 8.89 25.18 8.93
N SER A 79 9.58 26.05 8.21
CA SER A 79 9.86 27.42 8.67
C SER A 79 9.96 28.40 7.50
N PRO A 80 9.78 29.71 7.73
CA PRO A 80 9.96 30.71 6.67
C PRO A 80 11.34 30.74 6.03
N GLN A 81 12.38 30.28 6.74
CA GLN A 81 13.72 30.09 6.19
C GLN A 81 13.72 28.94 5.18
N GLU A 82 13.08 27.82 5.52
CA GLU A 82 13.07 26.63 4.68
C GLU A 82 12.19 26.75 3.43
N PHE A 83 11.21 27.65 3.44
CA PHE A 83 10.37 27.97 2.28
C PHE A 83 10.94 29.07 1.39
N ARG A 84 12.03 29.75 1.80
CA ARG A 84 12.75 30.68 0.93
C ARG A 84 13.56 29.92 -0.11
N ASP A 85 13.62 30.49 -1.31
CA ASP A 85 14.42 29.98 -2.43
C ASP A 85 14.11 28.54 -2.84
N VAL A 86 12.90 28.04 -2.55
CA VAL A 86 12.42 26.74 -3.03
C VAL A 86 12.11 26.86 -4.53
N PRO A 87 12.76 26.11 -5.43
CA PRO A 87 12.47 26.21 -6.86
C PRO A 87 11.10 25.62 -7.21
N ALA A 88 10.79 24.48 -6.59
CA ALA A 88 9.55 23.75 -6.73
C ALA A 88 9.33 22.79 -5.55
N MET A 89 8.07 22.46 -5.26
CA MET A 89 7.69 21.58 -4.15
C MET A 89 6.68 20.49 -4.54
N PHE A 90 6.97 19.24 -4.16
CA PHE A 90 6.00 18.16 -4.15
C PHE A 90 5.44 17.97 -2.75
N ILE A 91 4.12 17.84 -2.62
CA ILE A 91 3.47 17.57 -1.33
C ILE A 91 3.14 16.07 -1.28
N ALA A 92 3.91 15.30 -0.50
CA ALA A 92 3.73 13.86 -0.30
C ALA A 92 2.94 13.53 0.98
N ALA A 93 2.51 14.54 1.74
CA ALA A 93 1.62 14.38 2.88
C ALA A 93 0.15 14.31 2.45
N ARG A 94 -0.31 13.13 2.00
CA ARG A 94 -1.66 12.89 1.43
C ARG A 94 -2.82 13.49 2.23
N HIS A 95 -2.76 13.35 3.56
CA HIS A 95 -3.81 13.80 4.49
C HIS A 95 -3.80 15.31 4.75
N ALA A 96 -2.75 16.03 4.33
CA ALA A 96 -2.50 17.40 4.72
C ALA A 96 -2.37 18.37 3.53
N ILE A 97 -2.63 17.94 2.29
CA ILE A 97 -2.40 18.74 1.07
C ILE A 97 -2.94 20.17 1.20
N ARG A 98 -4.23 20.34 1.53
CA ARG A 98 -4.86 21.67 1.69
C ARG A 98 -4.16 22.51 2.75
N SER A 99 -3.88 21.93 3.91
CA SER A 99 -3.20 22.64 5.01
C SER A 99 -1.77 23.05 4.65
N VAL A 100 -1.07 22.26 3.83
CA VAL A 100 0.28 22.58 3.36
C VAL A 100 0.20 23.70 2.32
N MET A 101 -0.75 23.62 1.38
CA MET A 101 -1.01 24.68 0.40
C MET A 101 -1.29 26.03 1.08
N ASP A 102 -2.08 26.04 2.16
CA ASP A 102 -2.34 27.27 2.93
C ASP A 102 -1.08 27.84 3.60
N ILE A 103 -0.20 26.97 4.12
CA ILE A 103 1.07 27.37 4.76
C ILE A 103 2.03 27.99 3.74
N ILE A 104 2.08 27.43 2.52
CA ILE A 104 3.02 27.88 1.48
C ILE A 104 2.45 28.95 0.56
N ALA A 105 1.14 29.25 0.64
CA ALA A 105 0.48 30.28 -0.17
C ALA A 105 1.17 31.66 -0.18
N PRO A 106 1.82 32.13 0.91
CA PRO A 106 2.55 33.39 0.90
C PRO A 106 3.88 33.39 0.10
N TYR A 107 4.36 32.24 -0.37
CA TYR A 107 5.67 32.10 -1.02
C TYR A 107 5.50 31.91 -2.53
N ASP A 108 6.43 32.48 -3.31
CA ASP A 108 6.39 32.47 -4.78
C ASP A 108 7.19 31.28 -5.34
N PHE A 109 6.61 30.09 -5.30
CA PHE A 109 7.14 28.90 -5.97
C PHE A 109 6.03 27.95 -6.41
N THR A 110 6.36 27.07 -7.35
CA THR A 110 5.42 26.06 -7.85
C THR A 110 5.31 24.90 -6.89
N ALA A 111 4.09 24.56 -6.46
CA ALA A 111 3.82 23.39 -5.63
C ALA A 111 2.70 22.53 -6.21
N ILE A 112 2.81 21.20 -6.06
CA ILE A 112 1.80 20.23 -6.52
C ILE A 112 1.70 19.05 -5.55
N SER A 113 0.51 18.45 -5.47
CA SER A 113 0.34 17.13 -4.84
C SER A 113 1.21 16.09 -5.56
N PHE A 114 1.97 15.29 -4.81
CA PHE A 114 2.76 14.22 -5.42
C PHE A 114 1.85 13.14 -6.03
N ASP A 115 0.77 12.73 -5.37
CA ASP A 115 -0.19 11.78 -5.93
C ASP A 115 -0.85 12.33 -7.21
N GLY A 116 -1.19 13.63 -7.21
CA GLY A 116 -1.77 14.29 -8.37
C GLY A 116 -0.80 14.28 -9.55
N TYR A 117 0.44 14.72 -9.32
CA TYR A 117 1.51 14.63 -10.32
C TYR A 117 1.74 13.20 -10.81
N PHE A 118 1.70 12.21 -9.91
CA PHE A 118 1.87 10.81 -10.26
C PHE A 118 0.76 10.33 -11.21
N VAL A 119 -0.50 10.70 -10.97
CA VAL A 119 -1.62 10.42 -11.88
C VAL A 119 -1.40 11.09 -13.23
N LEU A 120 -1.02 12.37 -13.26
CA LEU A 120 -0.78 13.10 -14.51
C LEU A 120 0.28 12.41 -15.38
N ARG A 121 1.38 11.97 -14.77
CA ARG A 121 2.52 11.38 -15.49
C ARG A 121 2.30 9.93 -15.90
N ASN A 122 1.51 9.17 -15.14
CA ASN A 122 1.26 7.74 -15.38
C ASN A 122 -0.15 7.45 -15.91
N TYR A 123 -0.86 8.48 -16.37
CA TYR A 123 -2.27 8.38 -16.74
C TYR A 123 -2.56 7.26 -17.72
N ASP A 124 -1.73 7.11 -18.77
CA ASP A 124 -1.97 6.09 -19.79
C ASP A 124 -1.89 4.66 -19.24
N ARG A 125 -0.96 4.40 -18.31
CA ARG A 125 -0.86 3.10 -17.62
C ARG A 125 -2.05 2.87 -16.69
N LEU A 126 -2.45 3.90 -15.94
CA LEU A 126 -3.60 3.85 -15.03
C LEU A 126 -4.91 3.57 -15.79
N ILE A 127 -5.16 4.28 -16.89
CA ILE A 127 -6.34 4.07 -17.72
C ILE A 127 -6.32 2.71 -18.38
N ARG A 128 -5.15 2.24 -18.84
CA ARG A 128 -5.02 0.89 -19.39
C ARG A 128 -5.47 -0.16 -18.38
N ILE A 129 -5.05 -0.06 -17.11
CA ILE A 129 -5.53 -0.95 -16.04
C ILE A 129 -7.04 -0.91 -15.90
N ARG A 130 -7.58 0.30 -15.81
CA ARG A 130 -9.01 0.53 -15.65
C ARG A 130 -9.85 -0.03 -16.81
N GLU A 131 -9.39 0.11 -18.04
CA GLU A 131 -10.17 -0.22 -19.25
C GLU A 131 -9.96 -1.66 -19.73
N GLU A 132 -8.75 -2.19 -19.63
CA GLU A 132 -8.42 -3.53 -20.15
C GLU A 132 -8.62 -4.64 -19.12
N TYR A 133 -8.48 -4.34 -17.82
CA TYR A 133 -8.35 -5.39 -16.81
C TYR A 133 -9.42 -5.38 -15.70
N LEU A 134 -10.06 -4.24 -15.40
CA LEU A 134 -11.17 -4.20 -14.44
C LEU A 134 -12.46 -4.74 -15.08
N PHE A 135 -13.04 -5.77 -14.48
CA PHE A 135 -14.14 -6.51 -15.09
C PHE A 135 -15.53 -5.90 -14.85
N ASP A 136 -15.71 -5.16 -13.75
CA ASP A 136 -17.02 -4.64 -13.33
C ASP A 136 -17.10 -3.09 -13.33
N PRO A 137 -18.27 -2.52 -13.67
CA PRO A 137 -18.46 -1.06 -13.72
C PRO A 137 -18.18 -0.35 -12.40
N ARG A 138 -18.40 -1.03 -11.27
CA ARG A 138 -18.16 -0.46 -9.94
C ARG A 138 -16.67 -0.23 -9.71
N SER A 139 -15.82 -1.17 -10.12
CA SER A 139 -14.36 -1.00 -10.09
C SER A 139 -13.90 0.21 -10.90
N ALA A 140 -14.46 0.43 -12.09
CA ALA A 140 -14.09 1.58 -12.93
C ALA A 140 -14.49 2.92 -12.29
N GLU A 141 -15.63 2.98 -11.59
CA GLU A 141 -16.06 4.17 -10.84
C GLU A 141 -15.19 4.41 -9.60
N VAL A 142 -14.88 3.36 -8.82
CA VAL A 142 -13.96 3.44 -7.67
C VAL A 142 -12.58 3.92 -8.13
N PHE A 143 -12.06 3.37 -9.22
CA PHE A 143 -10.76 3.78 -9.79
C PHE A 143 -10.77 5.27 -10.17
N ASN A 144 -11.84 5.75 -10.81
CA ASN A 144 -12.01 7.17 -11.12
C ASN A 144 -12.06 8.03 -9.84
N ALA A 145 -12.78 7.61 -8.82
CA ALA A 145 -12.85 8.35 -7.56
C ALA A 145 -11.47 8.45 -6.88
N LEU A 146 -10.67 7.37 -6.91
CA LEU A 146 -9.29 7.38 -6.40
C LEU A 146 -8.43 8.38 -7.18
N MET A 147 -8.46 8.35 -8.52
CA MET A 147 -7.74 9.33 -9.36
C MET A 147 -8.19 10.76 -9.07
N MET A 148 -9.49 11.01 -8.90
CA MET A 148 -10.03 12.32 -8.55
C MET A 148 -9.49 12.79 -7.19
N SER A 149 -9.47 11.91 -6.20
CA SER A 149 -8.90 12.21 -4.88
C SER A 149 -7.41 12.48 -4.92
N MET A 150 -6.64 11.73 -5.72
CA MET A 150 -5.21 11.95 -5.92
C MET A 150 -4.91 13.29 -6.61
N LEU A 151 -5.67 13.62 -7.68
CA LEU A 151 -5.53 14.87 -8.43
C LEU A 151 -5.89 16.09 -7.58
N THR A 152 -6.98 16.04 -6.83
CA THR A 152 -7.53 17.22 -6.13
C THR A 152 -7.08 17.34 -4.67
N GLY A 153 -6.60 16.24 -4.07
CA GLY A 153 -6.41 16.13 -2.62
C GLY A 153 -7.72 16.14 -1.82
N ASP A 154 -8.89 16.02 -2.47
CA ASP A 154 -10.18 15.88 -1.81
C ASP A 154 -10.49 14.41 -1.52
N ILE A 155 -10.78 14.07 -0.28
CA ILE A 155 -11.14 12.70 0.14
C ILE A 155 -12.66 12.41 0.08
N SER A 156 -13.48 13.39 -0.31
CA SER A 156 -14.92 13.20 -0.48
C SER A 156 -15.27 12.06 -1.47
N PRO A 157 -14.57 11.91 -2.62
CA PRO A 157 -14.75 10.75 -3.49
C PRO A 157 -14.49 9.42 -2.80
N CYS A 158 -13.43 9.32 -1.99
CA CYS A 158 -13.15 8.12 -1.20
C CYS A 158 -14.32 7.79 -0.25
N ARG A 159 -14.81 8.77 0.50
CA ARG A 159 -15.93 8.59 1.44
C ARG A 159 -17.22 8.13 0.76
N GLU A 160 -17.48 8.59 -0.46
CA GLU A 160 -18.70 8.24 -1.18
C GLU A 160 -18.62 6.87 -1.84
N MET A 161 -17.42 6.44 -2.22
CA MET A 161 -17.19 5.16 -2.89
C MET A 161 -16.83 4.03 -1.93
N MET A 162 -16.48 4.33 -0.67
CA MET A 162 -16.09 3.28 0.28
C MET A 162 -17.24 2.29 0.51
N GLU A 163 -16.87 1.03 0.64
CA GLU A 163 -17.76 -0.09 0.92
C GLU A 163 -17.27 -0.84 2.15
N LYS A 164 -18.19 -1.51 2.83
CA LYS A 164 -17.84 -2.39 3.93
C LYS A 164 -17.22 -3.68 3.39
N ASP A 165 -16.85 -4.53 4.32
CA ASP A 165 -16.49 -5.90 4.02
C ASP A 165 -15.15 -6.11 3.31
N MET A 166 -14.14 -5.31 3.70
CA MET A 166 -12.76 -5.45 3.23
C MET A 166 -12.29 -6.90 3.25
N TYR A 167 -11.76 -7.35 2.11
CA TYR A 167 -11.32 -8.71 1.76
C TYR A 167 -12.41 -9.74 1.45
N PHE A 168 -13.68 -9.47 1.81
CA PHE A 168 -14.78 -10.44 1.73
C PHE A 168 -16.04 -9.91 1.03
N CYS A 169 -16.00 -8.68 0.50
CA CYS A 169 -17.18 -7.99 -0.07
C CYS A 169 -17.69 -8.59 -1.38
N LEU A 170 -16.87 -9.39 -2.06
CA LEU A 170 -17.24 -10.06 -3.31
C LEU A 170 -17.72 -11.49 -3.01
N PRO A 171 -18.73 -12.00 -3.73
CA PRO A 171 -19.25 -13.36 -3.53
C PRO A 171 -18.18 -14.45 -3.67
N GLU A 172 -17.19 -14.25 -4.54
CA GLU A 172 -16.08 -15.19 -4.75
C GLU A 172 -15.17 -15.30 -3.52
N PHE A 173 -15.25 -14.33 -2.61
CA PHE A 173 -14.40 -14.20 -1.43
C PHE A 173 -15.07 -14.60 -0.12
N SER A 174 -16.33 -15.03 -0.14
CA SER A 174 -17.08 -15.44 1.07
C SER A 174 -17.75 -16.81 0.89
N GLY A 175 -17.98 -17.53 2.00
CA GLY A 175 -18.74 -18.78 2.02
C GLY A 175 -18.07 -19.98 1.32
N ASN A 176 -16.73 -20.05 1.32
CA ASN A 176 -15.99 -21.19 0.80
C ASN A 176 -15.37 -22.00 1.95
N PHE A 177 -15.82 -23.23 2.12
CA PHE A 177 -15.64 -23.99 3.36
C PHE A 177 -14.38 -24.90 3.40
N GLU A 178 -13.61 -24.93 2.31
CA GLU A 178 -12.49 -25.86 2.09
C GLU A 178 -11.19 -25.14 1.72
N GLU A 179 -11.03 -23.91 2.21
CA GLU A 179 -9.90 -23.06 1.83
C GLU A 179 -8.64 -23.36 2.62
N THR A 180 -7.51 -23.45 1.91
CA THR A 180 -6.21 -23.12 2.49
C THR A 180 -5.98 -21.62 2.30
N PHE A 181 -6.02 -20.88 3.41
CA PHE A 181 -5.94 -19.42 3.46
C PHE A 181 -4.57 -18.96 3.94
N VAL A 182 -3.98 -18.00 3.22
CA VAL A 182 -2.78 -17.28 3.67
C VAL A 182 -3.15 -15.84 3.96
N ASP A 183 -2.96 -15.42 5.21
CA ASP A 183 -3.04 -14.03 5.66
C ASP A 183 -1.62 -13.47 5.73
N ALA A 184 -1.18 -12.83 4.64
CA ALA A 184 0.10 -12.14 4.57
C ALA A 184 -0.06 -10.73 5.14
N GLY A 185 0.55 -10.49 6.31
CA GLY A 185 0.32 -9.30 7.13
C GLY A 185 -0.91 -9.46 8.03
N ALA A 186 -0.88 -10.49 8.88
CA ALA A 186 -1.99 -10.86 9.76
C ALA A 186 -2.22 -9.85 10.91
N PHE A 187 -1.28 -8.93 11.13
CA PHE A 187 -1.36 -7.88 12.15
C PHE A 187 -1.72 -8.48 13.52
N VAL A 188 -2.89 -8.16 14.08
CA VAL A 188 -3.35 -8.66 15.37
C VAL A 188 -4.37 -9.80 15.25
N GLY A 189 -4.49 -10.41 14.06
CA GLY A 189 -5.45 -11.48 13.75
C GLY A 189 -6.88 -10.99 13.51
N ASP A 190 -7.09 -9.71 13.23
CA ASP A 190 -8.40 -9.13 12.95
C ASP A 190 -9.02 -9.69 11.65
N THR A 191 -8.21 -9.85 10.62
CA THR A 191 -8.64 -10.46 9.35
C THR A 191 -8.91 -11.96 9.50
N LEU A 192 -8.13 -12.67 10.32
CA LEU A 192 -8.39 -14.09 10.63
C LEU A 192 -9.74 -14.30 11.31
N GLU A 193 -10.04 -13.49 12.33
CA GLU A 193 -11.33 -13.56 13.02
C GLU A 193 -12.48 -13.36 12.03
N ARG A 194 -12.33 -12.37 11.15
CA ARG A 194 -13.30 -12.12 10.09
C ARG A 194 -13.42 -13.30 9.11
N PHE A 195 -12.31 -13.87 8.66
CA PHE A 195 -12.29 -15.04 7.79
C PHE A 195 -13.08 -16.21 8.38
N LEU A 196 -12.95 -16.46 9.70
CA LEU A 196 -13.73 -17.48 10.39
C LEU A 196 -15.23 -17.18 10.34
N TRP A 197 -15.64 -15.94 10.58
CA TRP A 197 -17.05 -15.54 10.49
C TRP A 197 -17.63 -15.74 9.09
N GLU A 198 -16.92 -15.29 8.04
CA GLU A 198 -17.39 -15.35 6.65
C GLU A 198 -17.43 -16.78 6.10
N ASN A 199 -16.69 -17.72 6.72
CA ASN A 199 -16.65 -19.14 6.34
C ASN A 199 -17.22 -20.07 7.41
N LEU A 200 -17.99 -19.55 8.37
CA LEU A 200 -18.67 -20.31 9.42
C LEU A 200 -17.73 -21.24 10.23
N GLY A 201 -16.48 -20.82 10.43
CA GLY A 201 -15.45 -21.57 11.15
C GLY A 201 -14.87 -22.75 10.38
N THR A 202 -15.20 -22.92 9.09
CA THR A 202 -14.75 -24.05 8.27
C THR A 202 -13.66 -23.63 7.29
N PHE A 203 -12.58 -24.41 7.26
CA PHE A 203 -11.42 -24.20 6.39
C PHE A 203 -10.54 -25.45 6.43
N ARG A 204 -9.63 -25.58 5.47
CA ARG A 204 -8.63 -26.66 5.46
C ARG A 204 -7.42 -26.30 6.31
N HIS A 205 -6.85 -25.11 6.09
CA HIS A 205 -5.70 -24.64 6.85
C HIS A 205 -5.57 -23.13 6.78
N ILE A 206 -5.08 -22.48 7.85
CA ILE A 206 -4.74 -21.05 7.88
C ILE A 206 -3.22 -20.90 8.10
N HIS A 207 -2.57 -20.11 7.25
CA HIS A 207 -1.20 -19.64 7.47
C HIS A 207 -1.23 -18.13 7.67
N ALA A 208 -0.88 -17.66 8.87
CA ALA A 208 -0.89 -16.24 9.21
C ALA A 208 0.52 -15.73 9.46
N PHE A 209 0.94 -14.71 8.71
CA PHE A 209 2.28 -14.14 8.76
C PHE A 209 2.24 -12.73 9.34
N GLU A 210 2.99 -12.50 10.41
CA GLU A 210 3.16 -11.16 10.99
C GLU A 210 4.59 -11.00 11.51
N PRO A 211 5.41 -10.11 10.93
CA PRO A 211 6.79 -9.92 11.38
C PRO A 211 6.92 -9.19 12.73
N GLY A 212 6.01 -8.25 13.00
CA GLY A 212 6.05 -7.34 14.14
C GLY A 212 5.86 -8.08 15.46
N TYR A 213 6.79 -7.93 16.40
CA TYR A 213 6.77 -8.71 17.65
C TYR A 213 5.52 -8.46 18.48
N LYS A 214 5.15 -7.20 18.71
CA LYS A 214 3.98 -6.82 19.53
C LYS A 214 2.67 -7.29 18.87
N GLN A 215 2.59 -7.17 17.54
CA GLN A 215 1.46 -7.57 16.72
C GLN A 215 1.31 -9.11 16.72
N PHE A 216 2.42 -9.83 16.51
CA PHE A 216 2.45 -11.28 16.55
C PHE A 216 2.00 -11.84 17.91
N GLN A 217 2.44 -11.25 19.02
CA GLN A 217 1.95 -11.65 20.35
C GLN A 217 0.42 -11.43 20.52
N ALA A 218 -0.11 -10.33 19.98
CA ALA A 218 -1.55 -10.08 20.01
C ALA A 218 -2.33 -11.05 19.10
N LEU A 219 -1.75 -11.40 17.95
CA LEU A 219 -2.25 -12.42 17.04
C LEU A 219 -2.31 -13.80 17.71
N GLU A 220 -1.25 -14.23 18.39
CA GLU A 220 -1.21 -15.49 19.16
C GLU A 220 -2.35 -15.52 20.18
N HIS A 221 -2.47 -14.47 21.00
CA HIS A 221 -3.52 -14.39 22.01
C HIS A 221 -4.93 -14.42 21.42
N ARG A 222 -5.17 -13.70 20.33
CA ARG A 222 -6.46 -13.74 19.64
C ARG A 222 -6.75 -15.13 19.09
N MET A 223 -5.76 -15.79 18.51
CA MET A 223 -5.94 -17.13 17.92
C MET A 223 -6.22 -18.18 18.99
N GLU A 224 -5.60 -18.12 20.17
CA GLU A 224 -5.93 -18.98 21.31
C GLU A 224 -7.41 -18.86 21.72
N ARG A 225 -7.91 -17.62 21.79
CA ARG A 225 -9.32 -17.33 22.08
C ARG A 225 -10.23 -17.93 21.00
N LEU A 226 -9.94 -17.63 19.73
CA LEU A 226 -10.73 -18.09 18.60
C LEU A 226 -10.75 -19.61 18.48
N ALA A 227 -9.61 -20.28 18.74
CA ALA A 227 -9.55 -21.74 18.70
C ALA A 227 -10.49 -22.38 19.74
N THR A 228 -10.61 -21.76 20.92
CA THR A 228 -11.54 -22.19 21.96
C THR A 228 -13.00 -21.89 21.58
N GLU A 229 -13.29 -20.68 21.09
CA GLU A 229 -14.65 -20.23 20.76
C GLU A 229 -15.27 -21.02 19.58
N TRP A 230 -14.45 -21.33 18.57
CA TRP A 230 -14.89 -21.99 17.34
C TRP A 230 -14.62 -23.49 17.31
N GLY A 231 -13.96 -24.04 18.34
CA GLY A 231 -13.62 -25.46 18.39
C GLY A 231 -12.65 -25.88 17.28
N ILE A 232 -11.67 -25.02 16.97
CA ILE A 232 -10.72 -25.23 15.87
C ILE A 232 -9.77 -26.38 16.21
N GLU A 233 -9.57 -27.29 15.25
CA GLU A 233 -8.69 -28.44 15.46
C GLU A 233 -7.22 -28.00 15.62
N PRO A 234 -6.50 -28.54 16.63
CA PRO A 234 -5.07 -28.29 16.79
C PRO A 234 -4.29 -28.63 15.52
N GLY A 235 -3.45 -27.69 15.07
CA GLY A 235 -2.61 -27.88 13.89
C GLY A 235 -3.24 -27.43 12.56
N SER A 236 -4.51 -27.03 12.53
CA SER A 236 -5.16 -26.43 11.34
C SER A 236 -4.79 -24.96 11.11
N VAL A 237 -4.08 -24.33 12.07
CA VAL A 237 -3.60 -22.95 11.98
C VAL A 237 -2.10 -22.92 12.24
N SER A 238 -1.36 -22.21 11.39
CA SER A 238 0.06 -21.94 11.53
C SER A 238 0.30 -20.44 11.63
N LEU A 239 0.76 -19.99 12.78
CA LEU A 239 1.19 -18.61 12.99
C LEU A 239 2.71 -18.53 12.75
N VAL A 240 3.14 -17.59 11.92
CA VAL A 240 4.53 -17.47 11.48
C VAL A 240 5.02 -16.04 11.69
N ARG A 241 6.01 -15.86 12.58
CA ARG A 241 6.63 -14.56 12.80
C ARG A 241 7.71 -14.30 11.75
N ALA A 242 7.27 -13.98 10.53
CA ALA A 242 8.15 -13.66 9.41
C ALA A 242 7.48 -12.67 8.46
N GLY A 243 8.31 -11.87 7.78
CA GLY A 243 7.88 -11.14 6.58
C GLY A 243 7.85 -12.06 5.36
N LEU A 244 7.12 -11.65 4.34
CA LEU A 244 7.08 -12.35 3.05
C LEU A 244 7.64 -11.44 1.95
N ALA A 245 8.61 -11.94 1.18
CA ALA A 245 9.27 -11.19 0.11
C ALA A 245 9.70 -12.12 -1.03
N ASP A 246 10.54 -11.62 -1.94
CA ASP A 246 11.03 -12.32 -3.13
C ASP A 246 12.28 -13.17 -2.87
N VAL A 247 12.95 -12.98 -1.73
CA VAL A 247 14.10 -13.77 -1.30
C VAL A 247 14.03 -14.10 0.18
N THR A 248 14.51 -15.30 0.53
CA THR A 248 14.66 -15.71 1.94
C THR A 248 15.88 -15.03 2.55
N GLY A 249 15.72 -14.43 3.74
CA GLY A 249 16.75 -13.67 4.42
C GLY A 249 16.28 -13.10 5.75
N HIS A 250 16.85 -11.95 6.12
CA HIS A 250 16.44 -11.19 7.31
C HIS A 250 16.24 -9.73 6.92
N MET A 251 15.23 -9.09 7.48
CA MET A 251 15.00 -7.65 7.32
C MET A 251 15.05 -6.95 8.67
N ALA A 252 15.69 -5.77 8.69
CA ALA A 252 15.64 -4.89 9.84
C ALA A 252 14.19 -4.38 10.01
N CYS A 253 13.59 -4.66 11.16
CA CYS A 253 12.33 -4.10 11.59
C CYS A 253 12.64 -2.88 12.46
N ILE A 254 12.61 -1.69 11.86
CA ILE A 254 12.73 -0.45 12.63
C ILE A 254 11.43 -0.29 13.42
N HIS A 255 11.48 -0.68 14.69
CA HIS A 255 10.41 -0.37 15.64
C HIS A 255 10.35 1.16 15.78
N LEU A 256 9.26 1.77 15.31
CA LEU A 256 8.81 3.00 15.95
C LEU A 256 8.23 2.58 17.29
N ASP A 257 8.88 2.97 18.39
CA ASP A 257 8.38 2.86 19.76
C ASP A 257 7.17 3.79 20.01
N GLU A 258 6.24 3.86 19.05
CA GLU A 258 5.14 4.79 19.04
C GLU A 258 3.80 4.09 19.26
N ALA A 259 3.11 4.55 20.30
CA ALA A 259 1.66 4.50 20.36
C ALA A 259 1.07 5.59 19.45
N PRO A 260 -0.06 5.34 18.77
CA PRO A 260 -0.81 4.08 18.70
C PRO A 260 -0.18 3.12 17.68
N LEU A 261 -0.52 1.83 17.77
CA LEU A 261 -0.21 0.79 16.78
C LEU A 261 -0.44 1.32 15.35
N ARG A 262 0.64 1.76 14.69
CA ARG A 262 0.58 2.17 13.28
C ARG A 262 0.77 0.92 12.41
N ARG A 263 -0.06 0.81 11.37
CA ARG A 263 0.10 -0.11 10.23
C ARG A 263 1.16 0.46 9.29
N GLU A 264 2.38 0.67 9.77
CA GLU A 264 3.43 1.26 8.94
C GLU A 264 4.78 0.65 9.33
N LEU A 265 5.46 0.04 8.36
CA LEU A 265 6.87 -0.35 8.44
C LEU A 265 7.75 0.80 7.92
N PRO A 266 8.71 1.34 8.69
CA PRO A 266 9.67 2.33 8.18
C PRO A 266 10.72 1.70 7.24
N SER A 267 11.38 2.55 6.44
CA SER A 267 12.32 2.18 5.37
C SER A 267 13.49 1.29 5.80
N MET A 268 13.98 0.47 4.85
CA MET A 268 15.07 -0.48 5.05
C MET A 268 16.44 0.19 5.25
N ASN A 269 17.13 -0.14 6.34
CA ASN A 269 18.58 0.04 6.45
C ASN A 269 19.25 -1.32 6.72
N LEU A 270 20.18 -1.73 5.84
CA LEU A 270 21.05 -2.89 6.10
C LEU A 270 22.20 -2.45 7.02
N SER A 271 22.27 -2.95 8.25
CA SER A 271 23.46 -2.83 9.11
C SER A 271 23.80 -4.14 9.82
N ALA A 272 25.07 -4.30 10.19
CA ALA A 272 25.70 -5.56 10.59
C ALA A 272 25.51 -5.91 12.08
N ILE A 273 25.61 -7.21 12.36
CA ILE A 273 24.93 -7.93 13.46
C ILE A 273 25.58 -7.81 14.85
N THR A 274 24.78 -7.56 15.90
CA THR A 274 25.09 -7.79 17.34
C THR A 274 23.90 -8.33 18.17
N GLU A 275 24.18 -9.03 19.28
CA GLU A 275 23.26 -9.88 20.09
C GLU A 275 21.98 -9.22 20.68
N ARG A 276 21.73 -7.91 20.50
CA ARG A 276 20.43 -7.27 20.84
C ARG A 276 19.38 -7.39 19.72
N GLU A 277 19.77 -7.93 18.56
CA GLU A 277 19.03 -7.87 17.30
C GLU A 277 17.89 -8.88 17.08
N ASP A 278 17.68 -9.90 17.90
CA ASP A 278 16.54 -10.84 17.70
C ASP A 278 15.15 -10.15 17.81
N ARG A 279 15.12 -8.92 18.35
CA ARG A 279 13.94 -8.04 18.34
C ARG A 279 13.89 -7.08 17.15
N GLU A 280 15.04 -6.79 16.53
CA GLU A 280 15.21 -5.76 15.50
C GLU A 280 15.41 -6.36 14.10
N SER A 281 15.71 -7.65 14.00
CA SER A 281 15.83 -8.40 12.74
C SER A 281 14.78 -9.49 12.71
N VAL A 282 13.94 -9.50 11.68
CA VAL A 282 12.86 -10.49 11.53
C VAL A 282 13.17 -11.34 10.29
N PRO A 283 13.01 -12.67 10.36
CA PRO A 283 13.17 -13.51 9.19
C PRO A 283 12.19 -13.09 8.10
N VAL A 284 12.65 -13.18 6.87
CA VAL A 284 11.82 -13.01 5.69
C VAL A 284 11.97 -14.25 4.83
N VAL A 285 10.84 -14.74 4.33
CA VAL A 285 10.78 -15.97 3.54
C VAL A 285 10.00 -15.72 2.25
N THR A 286 10.22 -16.55 1.24
CA THR A 286 9.32 -16.59 0.08
C THR A 286 8.11 -17.47 0.41
N LEU A 287 6.95 -17.17 -0.17
CA LEU A 287 5.77 -18.03 0.01
C LEU A 287 5.98 -19.40 -0.64
N ASP A 288 6.67 -19.42 -1.78
CA ASP A 288 7.01 -20.64 -2.50
C ASP A 288 7.84 -21.61 -1.65
N ASP A 289 8.91 -21.12 -1.00
CA ASP A 289 9.76 -21.95 -0.14
C ASP A 289 9.00 -22.38 1.12
N TYR A 290 8.18 -21.49 1.70
CA TYR A 290 7.42 -21.82 2.89
C TYR A 290 6.39 -22.91 2.61
N LEU A 291 5.60 -22.78 1.54
CA LEU A 291 4.55 -23.75 1.22
C LEU A 291 5.12 -25.08 0.71
N ASP A 292 6.29 -25.08 0.08
CA ASP A 292 6.96 -26.28 -0.43
C ASP A 292 6.01 -27.17 -1.27
N GLY A 293 5.27 -26.53 -2.18
CA GLY A 293 4.31 -27.20 -3.06
C GLY A 293 2.97 -27.59 -2.41
N ARG A 294 2.70 -27.18 -1.17
CA ARG A 294 1.35 -27.28 -0.58
C ARG A 294 0.37 -26.34 -1.28
N SER A 295 -0.85 -26.82 -1.51
CA SER A 295 -1.89 -26.05 -2.20
C SER A 295 -2.38 -24.87 -1.38
N VAL A 296 -2.67 -23.76 -2.05
CA VAL A 296 -3.34 -22.58 -1.47
C VAL A 296 -4.52 -22.18 -2.35
N ASN A 297 -5.61 -21.72 -1.73
CA ASN A 297 -6.83 -21.35 -2.44
C ASN A 297 -7.16 -19.87 -2.29
N PHE A 298 -6.69 -19.21 -1.23
CA PHE A 298 -6.92 -17.79 -1.00
C PHE A 298 -5.69 -17.12 -0.39
N LEU A 299 -5.21 -16.05 -1.03
CA LEU A 299 -4.18 -15.15 -0.51
C LEU A 299 -4.81 -13.79 -0.17
N LYS A 300 -4.75 -13.37 1.09
CA LYS A 300 -4.92 -11.96 1.46
C LYS A 300 -3.54 -11.36 1.69
N VAL A 301 -3.28 -10.19 1.10
CA VAL A 301 -1.94 -9.58 1.07
C VAL A 301 -2.04 -8.11 1.43
N ASP A 302 -1.53 -7.77 2.61
CA ASP A 302 -1.42 -6.42 3.15
C ASP A 302 -0.07 -6.34 3.87
N VAL A 303 1.01 -6.09 3.13
CA VAL A 303 2.40 -6.29 3.59
C VAL A 303 3.21 -4.99 3.55
N GLU A 304 2.54 -3.87 3.80
CA GLU A 304 3.16 -2.57 4.06
C GLU A 304 4.12 -2.11 2.94
N GLY A 305 3.68 -2.29 1.68
CA GLY A 305 4.44 -1.92 0.48
C GLY A 305 5.30 -3.03 -0.12
N MET A 306 5.36 -4.20 0.51
CA MET A 306 6.10 -5.36 -0.02
C MET A 306 5.28 -6.18 -1.03
N GLU A 307 4.14 -5.68 -1.53
CA GLU A 307 3.22 -6.48 -2.35
C GLU A 307 3.87 -7.08 -3.60
N LEU A 308 4.66 -6.29 -4.34
CA LEU A 308 5.38 -6.79 -5.51
C LEU A 308 6.45 -7.82 -5.15
N ALA A 309 7.15 -7.64 -4.03
CA ALA A 309 8.13 -8.60 -3.55
C ALA A 309 7.46 -9.92 -3.11
N PHE A 310 6.36 -9.83 -2.37
CA PHE A 310 5.52 -10.97 -2.02
C PHE A 310 5.08 -11.74 -3.27
N LEU A 311 4.53 -11.05 -4.28
CA LEU A 311 4.03 -11.70 -5.50
C LEU A 311 5.15 -12.42 -6.26
N ARG A 312 6.37 -11.85 -6.31
CA ARG A 312 7.54 -12.50 -6.90
C ARG A 312 7.96 -13.74 -6.11
N GLY A 313 7.96 -13.68 -4.78
CA GLY A 313 8.24 -14.83 -3.91
C GLY A 313 7.11 -15.88 -3.85
N ALA A 314 5.95 -15.59 -4.45
CA ALA A 314 4.80 -16.47 -4.55
C ALA A 314 4.54 -16.93 -6.00
N GLU A 315 5.44 -16.63 -6.94
CA GLU A 315 5.20 -16.83 -8.37
C GLU A 315 4.86 -18.29 -8.71
N LYS A 316 5.62 -19.27 -8.19
CA LYS A 316 5.37 -20.69 -8.51
C LYS A 316 4.02 -21.13 -7.94
N THR A 317 3.73 -20.73 -6.70
CA THR A 317 2.48 -21.03 -6.01
C THR A 317 1.28 -20.46 -6.76
N ILE A 318 1.33 -19.17 -7.13
CA ILE A 318 0.24 -18.50 -7.85
C ILE A 318 -0.01 -19.17 -9.21
N ARG A 319 1.05 -19.45 -9.97
CA ARG A 319 0.92 -20.13 -11.27
C ARG A 319 0.36 -21.55 -11.15
N ALA A 320 0.78 -22.30 -10.13
CA ALA A 320 0.40 -23.69 -9.94
C ALA A 320 -1.05 -23.85 -9.45
N PHE A 321 -1.46 -23.05 -8.46
CA PHE A 321 -2.74 -23.23 -7.77
C PHE A 321 -3.81 -22.21 -8.15
N ARG A 322 -3.42 -21.10 -8.80
CA ARG A 322 -4.31 -20.01 -9.22
C ARG A 322 -5.29 -19.58 -8.11
N PRO A 323 -4.80 -19.28 -6.88
CA PRO A 323 -5.67 -18.93 -5.75
C PRO A 323 -6.45 -17.64 -6.05
N LYS A 324 -7.60 -17.44 -5.41
CA LYS A 324 -8.18 -16.09 -5.37
C LYS A 324 -7.27 -15.19 -4.51
N MET A 325 -7.17 -13.91 -4.84
CA MET A 325 -6.27 -12.99 -4.13
C MET A 325 -6.97 -11.68 -3.79
N ALA A 326 -6.81 -11.21 -2.56
CA ALA A 326 -7.21 -9.87 -2.13
C ALA A 326 -5.93 -9.09 -1.81
N LEU A 327 -5.53 -8.21 -2.72
CA LEU A 327 -4.24 -7.51 -2.69
C LEU A 327 -4.44 -6.04 -2.34
N CYS A 328 -3.85 -5.56 -1.25
CA CYS A 328 -3.82 -4.14 -0.96
C CYS A 328 -2.97 -3.40 -2.00
N VAL A 329 -3.50 -2.32 -2.57
CA VAL A 329 -2.79 -1.56 -3.62
C VAL A 329 -2.65 -0.08 -3.26
N TYR A 330 -2.69 0.26 -1.96
CA TYR A 330 -2.72 1.64 -1.47
C TYR A 330 -1.41 2.20 -0.94
N HIS A 331 -0.44 1.34 -0.59
CA HIS A 331 0.83 1.73 0.01
C HIS A 331 1.63 2.69 -0.86
N TYR A 332 1.74 2.41 -2.16
CA TYR A 332 2.38 3.30 -3.14
C TYR A 332 1.43 3.65 -4.29
N PRO A 333 1.51 4.88 -4.86
CA PRO A 333 0.72 5.24 -6.04
C PRO A 333 0.87 4.26 -7.21
N SER A 334 2.06 3.67 -7.39
CA SER A 334 2.34 2.74 -8.49
C SER A 334 1.64 1.39 -8.32
N HIS A 335 1.27 1.00 -7.10
CA HIS A 335 0.60 -0.29 -6.85
C HIS A 335 -0.76 -0.39 -7.57
N LEU A 336 -1.41 0.74 -7.89
CA LEU A 336 -2.61 0.76 -8.72
C LEU A 336 -2.42 0.13 -10.10
N TYR A 337 -1.21 0.15 -10.67
CA TYR A 337 -0.93 -0.49 -11.94
C TYR A 337 0.09 -1.62 -11.87
N GLU A 338 1.17 -1.51 -11.09
CA GLU A 338 2.26 -2.50 -11.12
C GLU A 338 1.81 -3.86 -10.61
N VAL A 339 0.95 -3.88 -9.58
CA VAL A 339 0.41 -5.12 -9.01
C VAL A 339 -0.48 -5.82 -10.03
N ALA A 340 -1.41 -5.08 -10.66
CA ALA A 340 -2.29 -5.62 -11.68
C ALA A 340 -1.50 -6.13 -12.90
N GLU A 341 -0.55 -5.34 -13.42
CA GLU A 341 0.33 -5.72 -14.52
C GLU A 341 1.12 -7.00 -14.18
N PHE A 342 1.69 -7.08 -12.97
CA PHE A 342 2.47 -8.24 -12.56
C PHE A 342 1.61 -9.50 -12.44
N VAL A 343 0.44 -9.41 -11.79
CA VAL A 343 -0.50 -10.55 -11.67
C VAL A 343 -0.93 -11.05 -13.05
N GLN A 344 -1.15 -10.16 -14.02
CA GLN A 344 -1.45 -10.55 -15.40
C GLN A 344 -0.33 -11.34 -16.07
N THR A 345 0.94 -11.07 -15.76
CA THR A 345 2.06 -11.90 -16.23
C THR A 345 2.11 -13.28 -15.59
N LEU A 346 1.53 -13.43 -14.39
CA LEU A 346 1.46 -14.69 -13.67
C LEU A 346 0.33 -15.58 -14.20
N VAL A 347 -0.87 -15.02 -14.29
CA VAL A 347 -2.09 -15.72 -14.73
C VAL A 347 -2.95 -14.72 -15.52
N PRO A 348 -2.82 -14.68 -16.86
CA PRO A 348 -3.60 -13.78 -17.72
C PRO A 348 -5.11 -13.96 -17.64
N GLU A 349 -5.58 -15.12 -17.17
CA GLU A 349 -7.00 -15.44 -17.05
C GLU A 349 -7.69 -14.79 -15.83
N TYR A 350 -6.94 -14.16 -14.91
CA TYR A 350 -7.56 -13.48 -13.77
C TYR A 350 -8.41 -12.29 -14.22
N LYS A 351 -9.62 -12.22 -13.64
CA LYS A 351 -10.46 -11.03 -13.60
C LYS A 351 -10.06 -10.18 -12.40
N PHE A 352 -10.12 -8.86 -12.57
CA PHE A 352 -9.87 -7.91 -11.49
C PHE A 352 -11.10 -7.11 -11.12
N SER A 353 -11.29 -6.95 -9.81
CA SER A 353 -12.22 -5.99 -9.22
C SER A 353 -11.47 -5.14 -8.20
N LEU A 354 -11.73 -3.83 -8.18
CA LEU A 354 -11.17 -2.88 -7.24
C LEU A 354 -12.27 -2.35 -6.33
N ARG A 355 -12.04 -2.40 -5.02
CA ARG A 355 -12.93 -1.78 -4.02
C ARG A 355 -12.13 -0.92 -3.06
N LEU A 356 -12.80 0.05 -2.48
CA LEU A 356 -12.26 0.94 -1.48
C LEU A 356 -12.99 0.70 -0.16
N HIS A 357 -12.25 0.59 0.94
CA HIS A 357 -12.82 0.25 2.25
C HIS A 357 -12.52 1.28 3.35
N ALA A 358 -11.86 2.39 3.02
CA ALA A 358 -11.65 3.53 3.91
C ALA A 358 -12.17 4.85 3.30
N PRO A 359 -12.51 5.84 4.15
CA PRO A 359 -12.94 7.17 3.68
C PRO A 359 -11.78 8.06 3.19
N THR A 360 -10.62 7.46 2.90
CA THR A 360 -9.34 8.10 2.59
C THR A 360 -8.59 7.29 1.53
N LEU A 361 -7.41 7.74 1.08
CA LEU A 361 -6.54 7.00 0.15
C LEU A 361 -5.80 5.82 0.82
N TYR A 362 -6.53 5.01 1.57
CA TYR A 362 -6.10 3.79 2.24
C TYR A 362 -7.11 2.66 1.96
N ASP A 363 -6.75 1.43 2.30
CA ASP A 363 -7.65 0.27 2.28
C ASP A 363 -8.41 0.08 0.94
N PHE A 364 -7.77 0.37 -0.20
CA PHE A 364 -8.28 -0.07 -1.50
C PHE A 364 -7.56 -1.34 -1.97
N VAL A 365 -8.38 -2.32 -2.34
CA VAL A 365 -8.01 -3.73 -2.50
C VAL A 365 -8.36 -4.18 -3.91
N LEU A 366 -7.36 -4.73 -4.60
CA LEU A 366 -7.49 -5.40 -5.89
C LEU A 366 -7.78 -6.89 -5.65
N TYR A 367 -8.99 -7.30 -6.01
CA TYR A 367 -9.47 -8.67 -5.96
C TYR A 367 -9.16 -9.36 -7.28
N CYS A 368 -8.47 -10.49 -7.24
CA CYS A 368 -8.09 -11.30 -8.39
C CYS A 368 -8.72 -12.70 -8.28
N TYR A 369 -9.48 -13.11 -9.30
CA TYR A 369 -10.20 -14.39 -9.32
C TYR A 369 -10.50 -14.85 -10.75
N LEU A 370 -10.78 -16.15 -10.95
CA LEU A 370 -11.03 -16.75 -12.27
C LEU A 370 -12.52 -16.73 -12.66
#